data_AF-A0A949E5K2-F1
#
_entry.id   AF-A0A949E5K2-F1
#
_cell.length_a   1.000
_cell.length_b   1.000
_cell.length_c   1.000
_cell.angle_alpha   90.00
_cell.angle_beta   90.00
_cell.angle_gamma   90.00
#
_symmetry.space_group_name_H-M   'P 1'
#
loop_
_entity.id
_entity.type
_entity.pdbx_description
1 polymer ?
#
loop_
_entity_poly.entity_id
_entity_poly.type
_entity_poly.pdbx_seq_one_letter_code
_entity_poly.pdbx_strand_id
1 'polypeptide(L)' 'MKCPACNDANLVMSDRHGVEIDYCPECRGVWLDRGELDKIIDRSSAPPTQQRHEEGEARQHTHDS' A
#
# COMPACT_ATOMS: atom_id res chain seq x y z
N MET A 1 -17.10 5.53 -10.67
CA MET A 1 -17.12 6.60 -11.70
C MET A 1 -17.02 5.99 -13.11
N LYS A 2 -17.29 6.73 -14.19
CA LYS A 2 -17.12 6.23 -15.57
C LYS A 2 -15.67 6.36 -16.01
N CYS A 3 -15.14 5.33 -16.66
CA CYS A 3 -13.81 5.39 -17.25
C CYS A 3 -13.79 6.39 -18.42
N PRO A 4 -12.93 7.41 -18.43
CA PRO A 4 -12.91 8.37 -19.55
C PRO A 4 -12.25 7.80 -20.82
N ALA A 5 -11.57 6.65 -20.71
CA ALA A 5 -11.02 5.93 -21.86
C ALA A 5 -11.99 4.91 -22.47
N CYS A 6 -13.00 4.47 -21.71
CA CYS A 6 -14.00 3.50 -22.18
C CYS A 6 -15.39 4.10 -22.07
N ASN A 7 -16.10 4.26 -23.19
CA ASN A 7 -17.37 4.99 -23.23
C ASN A 7 -18.41 4.56 -22.18
N ASP A 8 -18.41 3.29 -21.73
CA ASP A 8 -19.44 2.78 -20.82
C ASP A 8 -18.94 1.96 -19.63
N ALA A 9 -17.63 1.79 -19.48
CA ALA A 9 -17.10 0.98 -18.38
C ALA A 9 -17.17 1.74 -17.05
N ASN A 10 -17.73 1.09 -16.02
CA ASN A 10 -17.63 1.59 -14.66
C ASN A 10 -16.27 1.22 -14.07
N LEU A 11 -15.64 2.20 -13.43
CA LEU A 11 -14.48 1.96 -12.59
C LEU A 11 -14.90 1.12 -11.37
N VAL A 12 -14.03 0.18 -11.01
CA VAL A 12 -14.18 -0.71 -9.87
C VAL A 12 -13.16 -0.31 -8.82
N MET A 13 -13.64 -0.06 -7.61
CA MET A 13 -12.80 0.22 -6.46
C MET A 13 -12.13 -1.05 -5.95
N SER A 14 -10.84 -0.97 -5.62
CA SER A 14 -10.09 -2.04 -4.98
C SER A 14 -9.11 -1.47 -3.97
N ASP A 15 -8.89 -2.17 -2.86
CA ASP A 15 -7.79 -1.85 -1.94
C ASP A 15 -6.56 -2.65 -2.32
N ARG A 16 -5.42 -1.98 -2.49
CA ARG A 16 -4.14 -2.65 -2.71
C ARG A 16 -3.09 -2.13 -1.74
N HIS A 17 -2.78 -2.96 -0.75
CA HIS A 17 -1.85 -2.65 0.34
C HIS A 17 -2.30 -1.45 1.19
N GLY A 18 -3.61 -1.25 1.41
CA GLY A 18 -4.12 -0.09 2.15
C GLY A 18 -4.09 1.21 1.35
N VAL A 19 -4.20 1.12 0.02
CA VAL A 19 -4.43 2.25 -0.87
C VAL A 19 -5.64 1.90 -1.73
N GLU A 20 -6.64 2.77 -1.68
CA GLU A 20 -7.83 2.68 -2.51
C GLU A 20 -7.45 3.07 -3.94
N ILE A 21 -7.78 2.20 -4.89
CA ILE A 21 -7.51 2.41 -6.31
C ILE A 21 -8.77 2.16 -7.12
N ASP A 22 -9.06 3.05 -8.06
CA ASP A 22 -10.11 2.87 -9.05
C ASP A 22 -9.49 2.29 -10.33
N TYR A 23 -9.90 1.08 -10.73
CA TYR A 23 -9.42 0.47 -11.98
C TYR A 23 -10.56 0.14 -12.92
N CYS A 24 -10.28 0.21 -14.23
CA CYS A 24 -11.24 -0.18 -15.26
C CYS A 24 -11.01 -1.65 -15.66
N PRO A 25 -12.01 -2.54 -15.58
CA PRO A 25 -11.84 -3.94 -15.97
C PRO A 25 -11.68 -4.13 -17.49
N GLU A 26 -12.17 -3.19 -18.30
CA GLU A 26 -12.12 -3.26 -19.77
C GLU A 26 -10.74 -2.91 -20.33
N CYS A 27 -10.23 -1.71 -20.02
CA CYS A 27 -8.94 -1.24 -20.54
C CYS A 27 -7.76 -1.46 -19.59
N ARG A 28 -8.01 -1.89 -18.34
CA ARG A 28 -7.01 -2.03 -17.27
C ARG A 28 -6.32 -0.72 -16.89
N GLY A 29 -6.93 0.43 -17.19
CA GLY A 29 -6.47 1.75 -16.73
C GLY A 29 -6.71 1.92 -15.23
N VAL A 30 -5.78 2.58 -14.54
CA VAL A 30 -5.85 2.89 -13.11
C VAL A 30 -6.01 4.40 -12.94
N TRP A 31 -6.94 4.80 -12.08
CA TRP A 31 -7.27 6.18 -11.74
C TRP A 31 -7.03 6.38 -10.25
N LEU A 32 -6.29 7.42 -9.91
CA LEU A 32 -5.87 7.75 -8.55
C LEU A 32 -6.18 9.21 -8.29
N ASP A 33 -6.61 9.53 -7.08
CA ASP A 33 -6.80 10.92 -6.68
C ASP A 33 -5.46 11.60 -6.37
N ARG A 34 -5.48 12.93 -6.49
CA ARG A 34 -4.30 13.77 -6.25
C ARG A 34 -3.91 13.71 -4.77
N GLY A 35 -2.80 13.04 -4.47
CA GLY A 35 -2.29 12.79 -3.11
C GLY A 35 -2.22 11.30 -2.73
N GLU A 36 -2.90 10.41 -3.47
CA GLU A 36 -2.75 8.95 -3.30
C GLU A 36 -1.54 8.39 -4.05
N LEU A 37 -1.25 8.99 -5.21
CA LEU A 37 -0.08 8.63 -6.02
C LEU A 37 1.23 8.81 -5.24
N ASP A 38 1.36 9.87 -4.46
CA ASP A 38 2.55 10.13 -3.64
C ASP A 38 2.77 9.03 -2.58
N LYS A 39 1.68 8.50 -2.00
CA LYS A 39 1.72 7.38 -1.03
C LYS A 39 2.14 6.07 -1.69
N ILE A 40 1.74 5.83 -2.94
CA ILE A 40 2.12 4.63 -3.70
C ILE A 40 3.60 4.70 -4.07
N ILE A 41 4.08 5.86 -4.53
CA ILE A 41 5.47 6.05 -4.94
C ILE A 41 6.41 5.81 -3.75
N ASP A 42 6.15 6.46 -2.61
CA ASP A 42 6.99 6.35 -1.40
C ASP A 42 7.19 4.89 -0.95
N ARG A 43 6.10 4.11 -0.97
CA ARG A 43 6.12 2.70 -0.56
C ARG A 43 6.66 1.73 -1.61
N SER A 44 6.63 2.10 -2.90
CA SER A 44 7.22 1.29 -3.98
C SER A 44 8.75 1.37 -4.03
N SER A 45 9.33 2.46 -3.52
CA SER A 45 10.78 2.70 -3.46
C SER A 45 11.46 2.18 -2.20
N ALA A 46 10.71 1.88 -1.14
CA ALA A 46 11.27 1.35 0.09
C ALA A 46 11.42 -0.18 0.00
N PRO A 47 12.64 -0.75 0.20
CA PRO A 47 12.73 -2.18 0.51
C PRO A 47 11.89 -2.47 1.77
N PRO A 48 11.33 -3.69 1.94
CA PRO A 48 10.59 -4.03 3.14
C PRO A 48 11.52 -3.96 4.35
N THR A 49 11.63 -2.78 4.95
CA THR A 49 12.28 -2.58 6.24
C THR A 49 11.31 -3.12 7.26
N GLN A 50 11.49 -4.41 7.57
CA GLN A 50 10.91 -5.08 8.71
C GLN A 50 10.96 -4.14 9.90
N GLN A 51 9.78 -3.82 10.44
CA GLN A 51 9.63 -3.08 11.68
C GLN A 51 10.50 -3.77 12.72
N ARG A 52 11.56 -3.07 13.12
CA ARG A 52 12.40 -3.48 14.24
C ARG A 52 11.54 -3.29 15.48
N HIS A 53 11.01 -4.38 16.01
CA HIS A 53 10.43 -4.39 17.35
C HIS A 53 11.56 -4.03 18.31
N GLU A 54 11.64 -2.75 18.66
CA GLU A 54 12.40 -2.26 19.80
C GLU A 54 11.60 -2.56 21.06
N GLU A 55 11.72 -3.79 21.55
CA GLU A 55 11.51 -4.11 22.97
C GLU A 55 12.82 -4.71 23.49
N GLY A 56 13.72 -3.81 23.87
CA GLY A 56 14.85 -4.14 24.72
C GLY A 56 14.37 -4.56 26.11
N GLU A 57 15.25 -5.33 26.75
CA GLU A 57 15.43 -5.34 28.20
C GLU A 57 14.52 -6.24 29.08
N ALA A 58 14.80 -7.54 29.10
CA ALA A 58 14.85 -8.34 30.35
C ALA A 58 15.39 -9.77 30.11
N ARG A 59 16.58 -9.89 29.50
CA ARG A 59 17.39 -11.12 29.63
C ARG A 59 18.33 -10.93 30.82
N GLN A 60 17.81 -11.07 32.03
CA GLN A 60 18.68 -11.28 33.18
C GLN A 60 19.21 -12.72 33.09
N HIS A 61 20.45 -12.78 32.62
CA HIS A 61 21.32 -13.93 32.71
C HIS A 61 21.29 -14.54 34.11
N THR A 62 21.05 -15.83 34.14
CA THR A 62 21.61 -16.79 35.09
C THR A 62 23.12 -16.56 35.26
N HIS A 63 23.62 -16.39 36.48
CA HIS A 63 24.97 -16.70 37.00
C HIS A 63 24.88 -16.45 38.53
N ASP A 64 24.64 -17.46 39.37
CA ASP A 64 25.65 -18.34 39.99
C ASP A 64 26.65 -17.59 40.90
N SER A 65 26.33 -17.53 42.21
CA SER A 65 27.23 -17.66 43.38
C SER A 65 26.44 -17.49 44.69
#